data_AF-A0AA89APS7-F1
#
_entry.id   AF-A0AA89APS7-F1
#
_cell.length_a   1.000
_cell.length_b   1.000
_cell.length_c   1.000
_cell.angle_alpha   90.00
_cell.angle_beta   90.00
_cell.angle_gamma   90.00
#
_symmetry.space_group_name_H-M   'P 1'
#
loop_
_entity.id
_entity.type
_entity.pdbx_description
1 polymer ?
#
loop_
_entity_poly.entity_id
_entity_poly.type
_entity_poly.pdbx_seq_one_letter_code
_entity_poly.pdbx_strand_id
1 'polypeptide(L)'
;MLKQFLSRLPRKSPKSDPIDSPRAAGATVQRSNTAARRTSSAVFPASLVAGIEPLLAFKDVPGSEKTNLFISKLSLCCVVFDFNDPSKSVTEKDLKRSTLIELLDFVASGPPRFTEPAILAMCKMCAINLFRVFPPNYRSNSHAGENDNDDEPMFDPAWAHLQIVYDILLKFVTSSSVEAKVAKKYINHSFILRLLDLFDSEDPRERECLKAILHRIYGKFMVHRPFIRKSISNIFYRFVCEDERHNGIAELLEIFGSVITGFALPLKEEHKIFLWRALIPLHKPKSLGIYFQQLSYCVTQFIDKEPKLASTVIRGLLKYWPVTNSQKEVMFLGELEEILEAISMAEFQKVMVPLFMRIGYCINSFHFQVAERALFFWNNDQIVNLIAHNRDVILPVLFPALEKNAQSHWNHSVLNLTLNVRKMLMEMDEVLFLACQAHFREEEAQITFAVEKRKQAWECLENAASLQPITGNTAVLVTP
;
A
#
# COMPACT_ATOMS: atom_id res chain seq x y z
N MET A 1 21.30 12.98 -16.36
CA MET A 1 21.38 14.13 -17.30
C MET A 1 19.97 14.60 -17.64
N LEU A 2 19.80 15.84 -18.10
CA LEU A 2 18.54 16.57 -18.38
C LEU A 2 17.92 17.35 -17.20
N LYS A 3 18.62 18.44 -16.84
CA LYS A 3 17.98 19.74 -16.58
C LYS A 3 17.75 20.43 -17.93
N GLN A 4 16.65 21.18 -18.03
CA GLN A 4 16.39 22.35 -18.88
C GLN A 4 15.07 22.20 -19.64
N PHE A 5 14.03 22.87 -19.16
CA PHE A 5 13.12 23.64 -20.01
C PHE A 5 12.37 24.59 -19.07
N LEU A 6 12.70 25.88 -19.14
CA LEU A 6 11.83 27.03 -18.88
C LEU A 6 12.68 28.29 -18.94
N SER A 7 12.66 28.96 -20.10
CA SER A 7 12.92 30.38 -20.17
C SER A 7 12.21 30.95 -21.39
N ARG A 8 11.59 32.12 -21.18
CA ARG A 8 11.35 33.24 -22.11
C ARG A 8 9.92 33.77 -21.97
N LEU A 9 9.77 34.92 -21.28
CA LEU A 9 9.46 36.23 -21.90
C LEU A 9 9.17 37.29 -20.80
N PRO A 10 9.19 38.61 -21.11
CA PRO A 10 10.11 39.54 -20.47
C PRO A 10 9.48 40.68 -19.65
N ARG A 11 10.35 41.31 -18.85
CA ARG A 11 10.23 42.63 -18.22
C ARG A 11 9.78 43.72 -19.19
N LYS A 12 8.92 44.64 -18.71
CA LYS A 12 9.07 46.10 -18.86
C LYS A 12 8.39 46.83 -17.69
N SER A 13 9.19 47.61 -16.96
CA SER A 13 8.78 48.80 -16.20
C SER A 13 9.05 50.05 -17.08
N PRO A 14 8.48 51.23 -16.80
CA PRO A 14 9.17 52.14 -15.89
C PRO A 14 8.26 53.01 -14.98
N LYS A 15 8.90 53.60 -13.96
CA LYS A 15 8.38 54.61 -13.02
C LYS A 15 8.53 56.03 -13.59
N SER A 16 7.72 56.96 -13.08
CA SER A 16 8.10 58.36 -12.84
C SER A 16 7.15 59.03 -11.82
N ASP A 17 7.71 59.50 -10.70
CA ASP A 17 7.12 60.46 -9.74
C ASP A 17 7.38 61.92 -10.22
N PRO A 18 7.10 62.99 -9.44
CA PRO A 18 5.86 63.49 -8.82
C PRO A 18 5.57 64.97 -9.25
N ILE A 19 4.57 65.64 -8.64
CA ILE A 19 4.55 67.07 -8.19
C ILE A 19 3.16 67.77 -8.29
N ASP A 20 2.86 68.50 -7.21
CA ASP A 20 1.99 69.69 -6.99
C ASP A 20 0.45 69.63 -6.80
N SER A 21 0.06 70.24 -5.67
CA SER A 21 -1.28 70.73 -5.29
C SER A 21 -1.55 72.13 -5.91
N PRO A 22 -2.77 72.72 -5.86
CA PRO A 22 -3.19 73.44 -4.64
C PRO A 22 -4.72 73.62 -4.38
N ARG A 23 -5.02 74.00 -3.11
CA ARG A 23 -6.05 74.97 -2.63
C ARG A 23 -7.56 74.67 -2.69
N ALA A 24 -8.20 74.69 -1.50
CA ALA A 24 -9.09 75.77 -0.97
C ALA A 24 -10.02 75.17 0.12
N ALA A 25 -9.83 75.45 1.41
CA ALA A 25 -10.31 76.61 2.18
C ALA A 25 -11.83 76.59 2.49
N GLY A 26 -12.15 76.37 3.77
CA GLY A 26 -13.46 76.59 4.38
C GLY A 26 -13.36 76.40 5.90
N ALA A 27 -13.33 77.51 6.65
CA ALA A 27 -13.05 77.58 8.08
C ALA A 27 -14.31 77.88 8.91
N THR A 28 -14.44 77.29 10.12
CA THR A 28 -15.02 77.88 11.35
C THR A 28 -14.83 76.89 12.52
N VAL A 29 -13.86 77.08 13.42
CA VAL A 29 -13.85 77.83 14.71
C VAL A 29 -14.57 77.14 15.89
N GLN A 30 -13.73 76.63 16.81
CA GLN A 30 -13.76 76.62 18.29
C GLN A 30 -14.96 75.99 19.04
N ARG A 31 -14.67 75.02 19.92
CA ARG A 31 -14.41 75.27 21.35
C ARG A 31 -13.87 74.04 22.09
N SER A 32 -12.98 74.32 23.03
CA SER A 32 -12.33 73.44 24.00
C SER A 32 -13.31 72.70 24.94
N ASN A 33 -12.98 71.46 25.31
CA ASN A 33 -13.00 71.05 26.73
C ASN A 33 -12.19 69.76 26.97
N THR A 34 -11.33 69.86 27.98
CA THR A 34 -10.55 68.81 28.63
C THR A 34 -11.43 67.85 29.44
N ALA A 35 -11.22 66.54 29.33
CA ALA A 35 -11.30 65.60 30.47
C ALA A 35 -10.86 64.18 30.06
N ALA A 36 -10.25 63.49 31.01
CA ALA A 36 -9.51 62.25 30.86
C ALA A 36 -10.36 60.97 30.99
N ARG A 37 -9.83 59.89 30.40
CA ARG A 37 -9.82 58.48 30.85
C ARG A 37 -11.16 57.71 31.05
N ARG A 38 -11.19 56.60 30.29
CA ARG A 38 -11.37 55.17 30.69
C ARG A 38 -12.72 54.48 30.41
N THR A 39 -12.50 53.22 30.02
CA THR A 39 -13.35 52.02 30.02
C THR A 39 -14.42 51.86 28.94
N SER A 40 -14.01 51.06 27.96
CA SER A 40 -14.82 50.28 27.03
C SER A 40 -15.67 49.25 27.78
N SER A 41 -16.96 49.22 27.49
CA SER A 41 -17.86 48.09 27.74
C SER A 41 -19.03 48.17 26.76
N ALA A 42 -18.89 47.51 25.62
CA ALA A 42 -20.00 47.32 24.70
C ALA A 42 -20.67 45.97 25.02
N VAL A 43 -21.95 46.08 25.38
CA VAL A 43 -22.90 45.04 25.71
C VAL A 43 -23.21 44.21 24.46
N PHE A 44 -23.13 42.88 24.56
CA PHE A 44 -23.62 41.94 23.54
C PHE A 44 -25.13 41.73 23.70
N PRO A 45 -25.93 41.75 22.62
CA PRO A 45 -27.19 41.05 22.59
C PRO A 45 -27.01 39.66 21.96
N ALA A 46 -27.58 38.66 22.63
CA ALA A 46 -27.74 37.31 22.13
C ALA A 46 -28.77 37.26 20.99
N SER A 47 -28.41 36.62 19.88
CA SER A 47 -29.35 35.97 18.97
C SER A 47 -28.69 34.72 18.40
N LEU A 48 -29.15 33.56 18.89
CA LEU A 48 -28.82 32.24 18.40
C LEU A 48 -29.69 31.94 17.18
N VAL A 49 -29.07 31.30 16.18
CA VAL A 49 -29.63 30.79 14.90
C VAL A 49 -29.54 31.82 13.75
N ALA A 50 -28.74 31.46 12.73
CA ALA A 50 -28.27 32.22 11.55
C ALA A 50 -27.08 33.18 11.82
N GLY A 51 -25.83 32.74 11.60
CA GLY A 51 -24.66 33.62 11.80
C GLY A 51 -23.31 32.95 11.59
N ILE A 52 -22.84 32.90 10.34
CA ILE A 52 -21.41 32.80 10.03
C ILE A 52 -21.02 34.21 9.56
N GLU A 53 -20.69 35.10 10.48
CA GLU A 53 -20.18 36.43 10.12
C GLU A 53 -18.73 36.30 9.63
N PRO A 54 -18.34 36.99 8.54
CA PRO A 54 -16.98 36.97 8.04
C PRO A 54 -16.02 37.57 9.09
N LEU A 55 -15.11 36.73 9.60
CA LEU A 55 -14.07 37.15 10.53
C LEU A 55 -12.97 37.94 9.78
N LEU A 56 -12.40 38.96 10.43
CA LEU A 56 -11.31 39.81 9.92
C LEU A 56 -10.16 39.00 9.31
N ALA A 57 -9.49 39.54 8.29
CA ALA A 57 -8.34 38.90 7.68
C ALA A 57 -7.10 38.97 8.59
N PHE A 58 -6.22 37.97 8.52
CA PHE A 58 -4.98 37.94 9.34
C PHE A 58 -4.02 39.11 9.08
N LYS A 59 -4.16 39.81 7.95
CA LYS A 59 -3.35 40.99 7.59
C LYS A 59 -3.77 42.25 8.35
N ASP A 60 -5.02 42.31 8.78
CA ASP A 60 -5.63 43.53 9.34
C ASP A 60 -5.57 43.54 10.88
N VAL A 61 -4.94 42.53 11.49
CA VAL A 61 -4.93 42.31 12.94
C VAL A 61 -3.51 42.31 13.50
N PRO A 62 -3.24 42.98 14.64
CA PRO A 62 -1.93 42.99 15.31
C PRO A 62 -1.46 41.57 15.68
N GLY A 63 -0.13 41.36 15.70
CA GLY A 63 0.47 40.05 15.98
C GLY A 63 0.01 39.37 17.28
N SER A 64 -0.36 40.14 18.30
CA SER A 64 -0.88 39.66 19.58
C SER A 64 -2.26 39.01 19.48
N GLU A 65 -3.12 39.50 18.58
CA GLU A 65 -4.50 39.04 18.43
C GLU A 65 -4.64 37.92 17.39
N LYS A 66 -3.64 37.73 16.52
CA LYS A 66 -3.63 36.68 15.48
C LYS A 66 -3.88 35.28 16.03
N THR A 67 -3.39 34.96 17.22
CA THR A 67 -3.60 33.64 17.85
C THR A 67 -5.06 33.43 18.26
N ASN A 68 -5.72 34.45 18.80
CA ASN A 68 -7.12 34.38 19.18
C ASN A 68 -8.02 34.31 17.94
N LEU A 69 -7.72 35.14 16.93
CA LEU A 69 -8.40 35.09 15.64
C LEU A 69 -8.27 33.72 14.97
N PHE A 70 -7.08 33.10 15.04
CA PHE A 70 -6.85 31.75 14.54
C PHE A 70 -7.76 30.71 15.22
N ILE A 71 -7.89 30.75 16.54
CA ILE A 71 -8.80 29.87 17.29
C ILE A 71 -10.26 30.11 16.89
N SER A 72 -10.69 31.37 16.76
CA SER A 72 -12.04 31.71 16.32
C SER A 72 -12.35 31.21 14.91
N LYS A 73 -11.43 31.41 13.95
CA LYS A 73 -11.56 30.88 12.58
C LYS A 73 -11.59 29.35 12.56
N LEU A 74 -10.79 28.66 13.37
CA LEU A 74 -10.85 27.20 13.51
C LEU A 74 -12.21 26.72 14.04
N SER A 75 -12.78 27.43 15.03
CA SER A 75 -14.11 27.13 15.55
C SER A 75 -15.19 27.30 14.49
N LEU A 76 -15.09 28.34 13.64
CA LEU A 76 -16.00 28.56 12.51
C LEU A 76 -15.95 27.37 11.53
N CYS A 77 -14.75 26.91 11.20
CA CYS A 77 -14.54 25.79 10.29
C CYS A 77 -14.97 24.42 10.85
N CYS A 78 -15.39 24.33 12.12
CA CYS A 78 -15.99 23.12 12.69
C CYS A 78 -17.43 22.88 12.22
N VAL A 79 -18.09 23.87 11.62
CA VAL A 79 -19.44 23.68 11.02
C VAL A 79 -19.30 22.82 9.75
N VAL A 80 -19.93 21.66 9.73
CA VAL A 80 -19.92 20.72 8.59
C VAL A 80 -21.14 20.99 7.70
N PHE A 81 -20.93 20.97 6.38
CA PHE A 81 -21.98 21.17 5.39
C PHE A 81 -22.21 19.88 4.61
N ASP A 82 -23.45 19.66 4.17
CA ASP A 82 -23.80 18.57 3.26
C ASP A 82 -23.48 18.97 1.80
N PHE A 83 -22.71 18.12 1.13
CA PHE A 83 -22.27 18.31 -0.26
C PHE A 83 -23.04 17.42 -1.26
N ASN A 84 -23.96 16.57 -0.79
CA ASN A 84 -24.83 15.79 -1.68
C ASN A 84 -25.79 16.69 -2.49
N ASP A 85 -26.11 17.88 -1.96
CA ASP A 85 -26.86 18.92 -2.66
C ASP A 85 -25.95 20.16 -2.88
N PRO A 86 -25.43 20.35 -4.11
CA PRO A 86 -24.55 21.47 -4.43
C PRO A 86 -25.23 22.84 -4.28
N SER A 87 -26.56 22.91 -4.34
CA SER A 87 -27.33 24.16 -4.36
C SER A 87 -27.61 24.74 -2.97
N LYS A 88 -27.46 23.93 -1.91
CA LYS A 88 -27.70 24.36 -0.52
C LYS A 88 -26.47 25.04 0.08
N SER A 89 -26.69 26.17 0.77
CA SER A 89 -25.68 26.89 1.56
C SER A 89 -24.42 27.27 0.77
N VAL A 90 -24.57 27.69 -0.49
CA VAL A 90 -23.46 28.04 -1.38
C VAL A 90 -22.59 29.15 -0.76
N THR A 91 -23.23 30.20 -0.25
CA THR A 91 -22.56 31.34 0.40
C THR A 91 -21.74 30.93 1.62
N GLU A 92 -22.29 30.08 2.47
CA GLU A 92 -21.62 29.61 3.69
C GLU A 92 -20.51 28.61 3.37
N LYS A 93 -20.69 27.78 2.33
CA LYS A 93 -19.65 26.88 1.81
C LYS A 93 -18.46 27.69 1.31
N ASP A 94 -18.70 28.71 0.47
CA ASP A 94 -17.64 29.58 -0.05
C ASP A 94 -16.92 30.39 1.04
N LEU A 95 -17.66 30.85 2.05
CA LEU A 95 -17.10 31.53 3.22
C LEU A 95 -16.21 30.59 4.04
N LYS A 96 -16.66 29.36 4.30
CA LYS A 96 -15.83 28.35 4.98
C LYS A 96 -14.59 28.02 4.16
N ARG A 97 -14.73 27.83 2.84
CA ARG A 97 -13.60 27.57 1.94
C ARG A 97 -12.55 28.68 2.01
N SER A 98 -12.98 29.93 1.91
CA SER A 98 -12.08 31.10 1.99
C SER A 98 -11.39 31.18 3.35
N THR A 99 -12.13 30.92 4.44
CA THR A 99 -11.57 30.88 5.80
C THR A 99 -10.55 29.75 5.97
N LEU A 100 -10.79 28.56 5.41
CA LEU A 100 -9.84 27.45 5.41
C LEU A 100 -8.55 27.80 4.64
N ILE A 101 -8.66 28.48 3.49
CA ILE A 101 -7.48 28.94 2.74
C ILE A 101 -6.66 29.93 3.58
N GLU A 102 -7.30 30.89 4.23
CA GLU A 102 -6.59 31.82 5.13
C GLU A 102 -5.91 31.11 6.31
N LEU A 103 -6.56 30.09 6.88
CA LEU A 103 -5.97 29.26 7.94
C LEU A 103 -4.75 28.49 7.42
N LEU A 104 -4.82 27.94 6.21
CA LEU A 104 -3.71 27.25 5.57
C LEU A 104 -2.53 28.19 5.36
N ASP A 105 -2.77 29.38 4.80
CA ASP A 105 -1.74 30.40 4.59
C ASP A 105 -1.11 30.83 5.91
N PHE A 106 -1.91 31.00 6.97
CA PHE A 106 -1.41 31.31 8.31
C PHE A 106 -0.49 30.20 8.84
N VAL A 107 -0.90 28.93 8.77
CA VAL A 107 -0.06 27.81 9.22
C VAL A 107 1.21 27.69 8.36
N ALA A 108 1.11 27.89 7.04
CA ALA A 108 2.22 27.84 6.10
C ALA A 108 3.21 28.98 6.29
N SER A 109 2.76 30.16 6.74
CA SER A 109 3.62 31.31 7.05
C SER A 109 4.58 31.05 8.22
N GLY A 110 4.34 30.00 9.01
CA GLY A 110 5.22 29.60 10.11
C GLY A 110 5.13 30.55 11.30
N PRO A 111 4.00 30.59 12.02
CA PRO A 111 3.91 31.40 13.24
C PRO A 111 4.97 30.93 14.25
N PRO A 112 5.52 31.81 15.10
CA PRO A 112 6.68 31.47 15.93
C PRO A 112 6.39 30.33 16.93
N ARG A 113 5.15 30.23 17.42
CA ARG A 113 4.73 29.17 18.34
C ARG A 113 3.21 29.00 18.33
N PHE A 114 2.74 27.76 18.35
CA PHE A 114 1.33 27.46 18.62
C PHE A 114 1.10 27.28 20.12
N THR A 115 0.11 27.98 20.66
CA THR A 115 -0.32 27.81 22.05
C THR A 115 -1.09 26.49 22.24
N GLU A 116 -1.11 25.96 23.47
CA GLU A 116 -1.84 24.72 23.76
C GLU A 116 -3.34 24.77 23.37
N PRO A 117 -4.08 25.87 23.62
CA PRO A 117 -5.45 26.03 23.10
C PRO A 117 -5.56 26.02 21.57
N ALA A 118 -4.59 26.60 20.86
CA ALA A 118 -4.56 26.59 19.40
C ALA A 118 -4.33 25.19 18.83
N ILE A 119 -3.46 24.39 19.47
CA ILE A 119 -3.24 22.98 19.10
C ILE A 119 -4.52 22.16 19.31
N LEU A 120 -5.19 22.34 20.45
CA LEU A 120 -6.46 21.67 20.72
C LEU A 120 -7.53 22.02 19.68
N ALA A 121 -7.69 23.32 19.38
CA ALA A 121 -8.65 23.78 18.38
C ALA A 121 -8.33 23.22 16.98
N MET A 122 -7.04 23.14 16.61
CA MET A 122 -6.60 22.58 15.34
C MET A 122 -6.96 21.09 15.23
N CYS A 123 -6.59 20.29 16.24
CA CYS A 123 -6.92 18.86 16.27
C CYS A 123 -8.43 18.63 16.26
N LYS A 124 -9.21 19.45 16.98
CA LYS A 124 -10.68 19.38 17.00
C LYS A 124 -11.29 19.70 15.63
N MET A 125 -10.83 20.77 14.97
CA MET A 125 -11.30 21.15 13.64
C MET A 125 -11.02 20.04 12.61
N CYS A 126 -9.80 19.48 12.63
CA CYS A 126 -9.45 18.35 11.76
C CYS A 126 -10.32 17.12 12.05
N ALA A 127 -10.48 16.76 13.32
CA ALA A 127 -11.27 15.60 13.72
C ALA A 127 -12.74 15.70 13.28
N ILE A 128 -13.37 16.86 13.45
CA ILE A 128 -14.79 17.07 13.07
C ILE A 128 -14.99 17.01 11.56
N ASN A 129 -14.02 17.50 10.77
CA ASN A 129 -14.15 17.53 9.31
C ASN A 129 -13.73 16.22 8.65
N LEU A 130 -12.74 15.50 9.20
CA LEU A 130 -12.15 14.31 8.55
C LEU A 130 -12.75 13.00 9.06
N PHE A 131 -12.91 12.84 10.38
CA PHE A 131 -13.20 11.52 10.97
C PHE A 131 -14.66 11.14 10.78
N ARG A 132 -14.90 10.29 9.78
CA ARG A 132 -16.18 9.71 9.45
C ARG A 132 -16.08 8.19 9.37
N VAL A 133 -17.23 7.53 9.32
CA VAL A 133 -17.33 6.09 9.06
C VAL A 133 -17.78 5.95 7.61
N PHE A 134 -17.10 5.12 6.83
CA PHE A 134 -17.53 4.85 5.46
C PHE A 134 -18.76 3.94 5.47
N PRO A 135 -19.72 4.14 4.55
CA PRO A 135 -20.88 3.26 4.44
C PRO A 135 -20.42 1.82 4.17
N PRO A 136 -21.18 0.79 4.64
CA PRO A 136 -20.87 -0.59 4.30
C PRO A 136 -20.84 -0.77 2.78
N ASN A 137 -19.76 -1.35 2.24
CA ASN A 137 -19.65 -1.61 0.81
C ASN A 137 -20.58 -2.74 0.38
N TYR A 138 -21.83 -2.38 0.04
CA TYR A 138 -22.86 -3.30 -0.47
C TYR A 138 -22.57 -3.83 -1.90
N ARG A 139 -21.51 -3.34 -2.57
CA ARG A 139 -21.14 -3.74 -3.93
C ARG A 139 -20.73 -5.20 -4.08
N SER A 140 -20.66 -5.98 -2.99
CA SER A 140 -20.24 -7.39 -2.98
C SER A 140 -21.20 -8.39 -3.63
N ASN A 141 -22.47 -8.05 -3.86
CA ASN A 141 -23.47 -9.05 -4.28
C ASN A 141 -23.79 -9.06 -5.78
N SER A 142 -23.23 -8.15 -6.56
CA SER A 142 -23.45 -8.08 -8.00
C SER A 142 -22.15 -8.29 -8.74
N HIS A 143 -21.98 -9.51 -9.23
CA HIS A 143 -20.91 -10.00 -10.11
C HIS A 143 -19.59 -10.38 -9.44
N ALA A 144 -19.51 -11.67 -9.08
CA ALA A 144 -18.26 -12.43 -9.03
C ALA A 144 -17.65 -12.56 -10.44
N GLY A 145 -17.39 -11.44 -11.10
CA GLY A 145 -16.57 -11.34 -12.30
C GLY A 145 -15.13 -11.05 -11.89
N GLU A 146 -14.16 -11.60 -12.60
CA GLU A 146 -12.73 -11.58 -12.27
C GLU A 146 -12.06 -10.18 -12.32
N ASN A 147 -12.85 -9.10 -12.37
CA ASN A 147 -12.42 -7.71 -12.57
C ASN A 147 -12.92 -6.75 -11.47
N ASP A 148 -12.79 -7.11 -10.18
CA ASP A 148 -12.95 -6.17 -9.04
C ASP A 148 -11.97 -4.97 -9.13
N ASN A 149 -10.99 -5.00 -10.04
CA ASN A 149 -9.98 -3.95 -10.24
C ASN A 149 -10.44 -2.78 -11.13
N ASP A 150 -11.57 -2.91 -11.83
CA ASP A 150 -12.09 -1.90 -12.77
C ASP A 150 -13.23 -1.04 -12.17
N ASP A 151 -13.47 -1.15 -10.87
CA ASP A 151 -14.46 -0.30 -10.19
C ASP A 151 -14.01 1.17 -10.23
N GLU A 152 -14.80 2.01 -10.90
CA GLU A 152 -14.55 3.45 -10.94
C GLU A 152 -14.48 4.01 -9.51
N PRO A 153 -13.37 4.70 -9.14
CA PRO A 153 -13.19 5.20 -7.78
C PRO A 153 -14.28 6.24 -7.46
N MET A 154 -14.92 6.08 -6.30
CA MET A 154 -15.88 7.05 -5.82
C MET A 154 -15.14 8.28 -5.27
N PHE A 155 -15.36 9.43 -5.90
CA PHE A 155 -14.79 10.70 -5.46
C PHE A 155 -15.69 11.38 -4.43
N ASP A 156 -15.09 11.88 -3.35
CA ASP A 156 -15.85 12.56 -2.29
C ASP A 156 -16.37 13.94 -2.78
N PRO A 157 -17.69 14.22 -2.74
CA PRO A 157 -18.23 15.50 -3.20
C PRO A 157 -17.79 16.70 -2.34
N ALA A 158 -17.40 16.47 -1.07
CA ALA A 158 -16.88 17.49 -0.18
C ALA A 158 -15.37 17.76 -0.37
N TRP A 159 -14.73 17.16 -1.40
CA TRP A 159 -13.28 17.23 -1.60
C TRP A 159 -12.72 18.65 -1.61
N ALA A 160 -13.44 19.63 -2.16
CA ALA A 160 -13.01 21.03 -2.18
C ALA A 160 -12.74 21.62 -0.79
N HIS A 161 -13.42 21.13 0.25
CA HIS A 161 -13.15 21.48 1.64
C HIS A 161 -12.16 20.51 2.28
N LEU A 162 -12.33 19.20 2.07
CA LEU A 162 -11.50 18.16 2.68
C LEU A 162 -10.03 18.31 2.29
N GLN A 163 -9.73 18.60 1.02
CA GLN A 163 -8.37 18.83 0.54
C GLN A 163 -7.66 19.90 1.38
N ILE A 164 -8.32 21.03 1.64
CA ILE A 164 -7.73 22.14 2.40
C ILE A 164 -7.52 21.72 3.87
N VAL A 165 -8.46 20.98 4.46
CA VAL A 165 -8.30 20.46 5.83
C VAL A 165 -7.13 19.48 5.93
N TYR A 166 -6.96 18.60 4.94
CA TYR A 166 -5.80 17.71 4.85
C TYR A 166 -4.48 18.48 4.70
N ASP A 167 -4.45 19.50 3.84
CA ASP A 167 -3.28 20.36 3.66
C ASP A 167 -2.93 21.12 4.95
N ILE A 168 -3.94 21.65 5.65
CA ILE A 168 -3.75 22.29 6.96
C ILE A 168 -3.14 21.30 7.95
N LEU A 169 -3.70 20.09 8.06
CA LEU A 169 -3.19 19.07 8.97
C LEU A 169 -1.75 18.67 8.62
N LEU A 170 -1.44 18.47 7.34
CA LEU A 170 -0.10 18.14 6.86
C LEU A 170 0.92 19.25 7.17
N LYS A 171 0.56 20.51 6.90
CA LYS A 171 1.42 21.66 7.23
C LYS A 171 1.59 21.81 8.73
N PHE A 172 0.52 21.61 9.50
CA PHE A 172 0.56 21.66 10.96
C PHE A 172 1.50 20.60 11.55
N VAL A 173 1.36 19.33 11.16
CA VAL A 173 2.25 18.27 11.69
C VAL A 173 3.70 18.45 11.25
N THR A 174 3.94 19.03 10.07
CA THR A 174 5.29 19.28 9.54
C THR A 174 5.93 20.53 10.14
N SER A 175 5.14 21.50 10.62
CA SER A 175 5.63 22.78 11.15
C SER A 175 6.59 22.60 12.33
N SER A 176 7.73 23.29 12.30
CA SER A 176 8.70 23.35 13.41
C SER A 176 8.15 24.06 14.64
N SER A 177 7.16 24.94 14.46
CA SER A 177 6.49 25.71 15.51
C SER A 177 5.59 24.88 16.43
N VAL A 178 5.30 23.63 16.04
CA VAL A 178 4.51 22.68 16.83
C VAL A 178 5.44 21.81 17.67
N GLU A 179 5.50 22.12 18.96
CA GLU A 179 6.27 21.35 19.93
C GLU A 179 5.69 19.94 20.15
N ALA A 180 6.46 18.92 19.78
CA ALA A 180 6.02 17.53 19.87
C ALA A 180 5.64 17.09 21.30
N LYS A 181 6.28 17.68 22.32
CA LYS A 181 6.01 17.40 23.74
C LYS A 181 4.60 17.80 24.18
N VAL A 182 4.05 18.88 23.61
CA VAL A 182 2.71 19.38 23.91
C VAL A 182 1.69 18.72 22.97
N ALA A 183 1.99 18.70 21.66
CA ALA A 183 1.07 18.19 20.66
C ALA A 183 0.73 16.69 20.81
N LYS A 184 1.63 15.87 21.36
CA LYS A 184 1.36 14.43 21.63
C LYS A 184 0.18 14.17 22.58
N LYS A 185 -0.24 15.17 23.39
CA LYS A 185 -1.42 15.04 24.26
C LYS A 185 -2.72 14.99 23.44
N TYR A 186 -2.73 15.68 22.29
CA TYR A 186 -3.90 15.84 21.43
C TYR A 186 -3.88 14.87 20.24
N ILE A 187 -2.71 14.67 19.63
CA ILE A 187 -2.47 13.60 18.65
C ILE A 187 -2.21 12.31 19.42
N ASN A 188 -3.22 11.83 20.14
CA ASN A 188 -3.13 10.64 20.96
C ASN A 188 -3.49 9.37 20.14
N HIS A 189 -3.49 8.21 20.80
CA HIS A 189 -3.82 6.94 20.15
C HIS A 189 -5.22 6.91 19.54
N SER A 190 -6.21 7.56 20.15
CA SER A 190 -7.56 7.65 19.58
C SER A 190 -7.58 8.46 18.30
N PHE A 191 -6.86 9.58 18.24
CA PHE A 191 -6.73 10.38 17.02
C PHE A 191 -6.08 9.58 15.89
N ILE A 192 -5.01 8.84 16.22
CA ILE A 192 -4.28 8.01 15.25
C ILE A 192 -5.15 6.85 14.73
N LEU A 193 -5.92 6.18 15.59
CA LEU A 193 -6.85 5.14 15.13
C LEU A 193 -7.88 5.69 14.17
N ARG A 194 -8.52 6.82 14.50
CA ARG A 194 -9.51 7.46 13.62
C ARG A 194 -8.90 7.94 12.32
N LEU A 195 -7.63 8.33 12.32
CA LEU A 195 -6.88 8.64 11.09
C LEU A 195 -6.60 7.38 10.25
N LEU A 196 -6.28 6.26 10.90
CA LEU A 196 -6.06 4.98 10.23
C LEU A 196 -7.34 4.42 9.62
N ASP A 197 -8.49 4.57 10.29
CA ASP A 197 -9.81 4.17 9.75
C ASP A 197 -10.10 4.85 8.40
N LEU A 198 -9.55 6.04 8.15
CA LEU A 198 -9.75 6.78 6.90
C LEU A 198 -8.99 6.20 5.71
N PHE A 199 -8.00 5.32 5.92
CA PHE A 199 -7.29 4.67 4.81
C PHE A 199 -8.20 3.74 4.00
N ASP A 200 -9.37 3.39 4.51
CA ASP A 200 -10.36 2.62 3.77
C ASP A 200 -11.21 3.47 2.81
N SER A 201 -10.88 4.77 2.63
CA SER A 201 -11.53 5.63 1.64
C SER A 201 -11.39 5.08 0.22
N GLU A 202 -12.47 5.11 -0.55
CA GLU A 202 -12.44 4.79 -1.99
C GLU A 202 -11.73 5.88 -2.82
N ASP A 203 -11.65 7.11 -2.31
CA ASP A 203 -11.03 8.24 -3.00
C ASP A 203 -9.49 8.17 -2.90
N PRO A 204 -8.76 7.89 -4.01
CA PRO A 204 -7.29 7.78 -3.97
C PRO A 204 -6.60 9.08 -3.55
N ARG A 205 -7.22 10.24 -3.77
CA ARG A 205 -6.66 11.54 -3.40
C ARG A 205 -6.60 11.67 -1.88
N GLU A 206 -7.64 11.18 -1.19
CA GLU A 206 -7.69 11.17 0.26
C GLU A 206 -6.63 10.24 0.85
N ARG A 207 -6.48 9.03 0.29
CA ARG A 207 -5.45 8.07 0.73
C ARG A 207 -4.04 8.62 0.57
N GLU A 208 -3.75 9.34 -0.52
CA GLU A 208 -2.44 9.99 -0.72
C GLU A 208 -2.15 11.06 0.34
N CYS A 209 -3.14 11.89 0.69
CA CYS A 209 -3.02 12.87 1.78
C CYS A 209 -2.77 12.18 3.13
N LEU A 210 -3.54 11.14 3.44
CA LEU A 210 -3.42 10.35 4.66
C LEU A 210 -2.03 9.70 4.77
N LYS A 211 -1.52 9.15 3.66
CA LYS A 211 -0.18 8.59 3.57
C LYS A 211 0.89 9.60 4.01
N ALA A 212 0.85 10.80 3.42
CA ALA A 212 1.78 11.86 3.75
C ALA A 212 1.68 12.30 5.22
N ILE A 213 0.46 12.46 5.74
CA ILE A 213 0.22 12.90 7.13
C ILE A 213 0.70 11.84 8.12
N LEU A 214 0.33 10.58 7.93
CA LEU A 214 0.69 9.49 8.82
C LEU A 214 2.20 9.26 8.84
N HIS A 215 2.87 9.35 7.68
CA HIS A 215 4.33 9.28 7.61
C HIS A 215 5.00 10.41 8.43
N ARG A 216 4.50 11.65 8.33
CA ARG A 216 5.01 12.78 9.14
C ARG A 216 4.74 12.60 10.63
N ILE A 217 3.57 12.08 11.01
CA ILE A 217 3.24 11.76 12.41
C ILE A 217 4.21 10.70 12.94
N TYR A 218 4.45 9.63 12.19
CA TYR A 218 5.37 8.56 12.57
C TYR A 218 6.81 9.07 12.77
N GLY A 219 7.27 9.94 11.87
CA GLY A 219 8.60 10.56 11.95
C GLY A 219 8.76 11.45 13.18
N LYS A 220 7.84 12.40 13.38
CA LYS A 220 7.92 13.45 14.40
C LYS A 220 7.56 12.98 15.81
N PHE A 221 6.53 12.15 15.95
CA PHE A 221 6.03 11.69 17.26
C PHE A 221 6.52 10.28 17.58
N MET A 222 7.79 10.17 17.95
CA MET A 222 8.45 8.88 18.23
C MET A 222 7.69 8.01 19.26
N VAL A 223 7.01 8.64 20.22
CA VAL A 223 6.21 7.95 21.27
C VAL A 223 5.07 7.09 20.69
N HIS A 224 4.54 7.44 19.52
CA HIS A 224 3.44 6.72 18.90
C HIS A 224 3.89 5.62 17.92
N ARG A 225 5.19 5.50 17.61
CA ARG A 225 5.69 4.51 16.65
C ARG A 225 5.32 3.07 17.00
N PRO A 226 5.43 2.59 18.25
CA PRO A 226 5.00 1.24 18.60
C PRO A 226 3.50 1.03 18.37
N PHE A 227 2.70 2.04 18.72
CA PHE A 227 1.24 2.00 18.55
C PHE A 227 0.82 1.98 17.08
N ILE A 228 1.41 2.83 16.25
CA ILE A 228 1.16 2.87 14.79
C ILE A 228 1.53 1.52 14.17
N ARG A 229 2.70 0.96 14.49
CA ARG A 229 3.12 -0.34 13.94
C ARG A 229 2.15 -1.46 14.33
N LYS A 230 1.73 -1.51 15.59
CA LYS A 230 0.74 -2.48 16.08
C LYS A 230 -0.61 -2.31 15.38
N SER A 231 -1.08 -1.08 15.24
CA SER A 231 -2.40 -0.80 14.64
C SER A 231 -2.44 -1.20 13.17
N ILE A 232 -1.40 -0.87 12.40
CA ILE A 232 -1.33 -1.26 10.98
C ILE A 232 -1.13 -2.77 10.83
N SER A 233 -0.34 -3.40 11.70
CA SER A 233 -0.24 -4.87 11.73
C SER A 233 -1.60 -5.53 11.98
N ASN A 234 -2.46 -4.94 12.81
CA ASN A 234 -3.81 -5.45 13.05
C ASN A 234 -4.71 -5.26 11.81
N ILE A 235 -4.58 -4.14 11.10
CA ILE A 235 -5.29 -3.90 9.83
C ILE A 235 -4.91 -4.97 8.82
N PHE A 236 -3.62 -5.24 8.63
CA PHE A 236 -3.14 -6.30 7.73
C PHE A 236 -3.65 -7.69 8.15
N TYR A 237 -3.67 -7.98 9.46
CA TYR A 237 -4.19 -9.25 9.95
C TYR A 237 -5.69 -9.41 9.63
N ARG A 238 -6.51 -8.40 9.92
CA ARG A 238 -7.95 -8.42 9.58
C ARG A 238 -8.18 -8.54 8.08
N PHE A 239 -7.43 -7.79 7.29
CA PHE A 239 -7.49 -7.88 5.84
C PHE A 239 -7.19 -9.30 5.32
N VAL A 240 -6.15 -9.97 5.83
CA VAL A 240 -5.77 -11.32 5.35
C VAL A 240 -6.69 -12.42 5.90
N CYS A 241 -7.24 -12.25 7.10
CA CYS A 241 -7.97 -13.32 7.81
C CYS A 241 -9.50 -13.19 7.79
N GLU A 242 -10.04 -11.97 7.71
CA GLU A 242 -11.47 -11.69 7.90
C GLU A 242 -12.10 -11.18 6.60
N ASP A 243 -11.74 -9.96 6.18
CA ASP A 243 -12.56 -9.22 5.20
C ASP A 243 -12.07 -9.36 3.76
N GLU A 244 -10.77 -9.67 3.54
CA GLU A 244 -10.07 -9.61 2.23
C GLU A 244 -10.32 -8.30 1.45
N ARG A 245 -10.75 -7.24 2.13
CA ARG A 245 -11.13 -5.94 1.56
C ARG A 245 -10.62 -4.81 2.43
N HIS A 246 -9.83 -3.93 1.82
CA HIS A 246 -9.37 -2.68 2.41
C HIS A 246 -8.71 -1.83 1.32
N ASN A 247 -9.14 -0.59 1.13
CA ASN A 247 -8.68 0.24 -0.01
C ASN A 247 -7.24 0.76 0.14
N GLY A 248 -6.77 0.97 1.38
CA GLY A 248 -5.50 1.61 1.67
C GLY A 248 -4.28 0.71 1.92
N ILE A 249 -4.30 -0.57 1.52
CA ILE A 249 -3.20 -1.50 1.82
C ILE A 249 -1.89 -1.05 1.14
N ALA A 250 -1.96 -0.59 -0.10
CA ALA A 250 -0.79 -0.12 -0.85
C ALA A 250 -0.12 1.08 -0.17
N GLU A 251 -0.90 2.09 0.20
CA GLU A 251 -0.41 3.31 0.84
C GLU A 251 0.17 3.04 2.24
N LEU A 252 -0.43 2.13 3.00
CA LEU A 252 0.11 1.68 4.28
C LEU A 252 1.45 0.96 4.10
N LEU A 253 1.59 0.12 3.07
CA LEU A 253 2.85 -0.54 2.73
C LEU A 253 3.93 0.45 2.29
N GLU A 254 3.61 1.50 1.52
CA GLU A 254 4.59 2.53 1.16
C GLU A 254 5.19 3.24 2.38
N ILE A 255 4.34 3.57 3.36
CA ILE A 255 4.81 4.13 4.64
C ILE A 255 5.75 3.14 5.31
N PHE A 256 5.35 1.86 5.37
CA PHE A 256 6.18 0.83 5.99
C PHE A 256 7.48 0.58 5.28
N GLY A 257 7.53 0.65 3.95
CA GLY A 257 8.77 0.58 3.18
C GLY A 257 9.79 1.60 3.71
N SER A 258 9.38 2.86 3.84
CA SER A 258 10.23 3.92 4.41
C SER A 258 10.60 3.66 5.88
N VAL A 259 9.66 3.14 6.68
CA VAL A 259 9.90 2.80 8.09
C VAL A 259 10.93 1.67 8.24
N ILE A 260 10.87 0.64 7.39
CA ILE A 260 11.76 -0.52 7.40
C ILE A 260 13.18 -0.11 7.04
N THR A 261 13.34 0.75 6.02
CA THR A 261 14.65 1.34 5.67
C THR A 261 15.28 2.07 6.87
N GLY A 262 14.46 2.66 7.74
CA GLY A 262 14.89 3.35 8.97
C GLY A 262 15.18 2.44 10.18
N PHE A 263 15.00 1.12 10.08
CA PHE A 263 15.28 0.23 11.21
C PHE A 263 16.77 0.16 11.56
N ALA A 264 17.03 0.19 12.87
CA ALA A 264 18.35 -0.04 13.44
C ALA A 264 18.73 -1.52 13.33
N LEU A 265 20.02 -1.77 13.14
CA LEU A 265 20.60 -3.11 13.15
C LEU A 265 21.24 -3.41 14.52
N PRO A 266 21.16 -4.65 15.03
CA PRO A 266 20.39 -5.78 14.47
C PRO A 266 18.88 -5.55 14.57
N LEU A 267 18.11 -6.17 13.67
CA LEU A 267 16.66 -6.04 13.68
C LEU A 267 16.08 -6.58 14.98
N LYS A 268 15.17 -5.81 15.59
CA LYS A 268 14.42 -6.23 16.77
C LYS A 268 13.50 -7.39 16.42
N GLU A 269 13.27 -8.27 17.40
CA GLU A 269 12.38 -9.44 17.24
C GLU A 269 10.96 -9.05 16.81
N GLU A 270 10.43 -7.94 17.34
CA GLU A 270 9.12 -7.40 16.91
C GLU A 270 9.05 -7.11 15.40
N HIS A 271 10.15 -6.72 14.76
CA HIS A 271 10.18 -6.46 13.31
C HIS A 271 10.20 -7.78 12.52
N LYS A 272 10.91 -8.79 13.02
CA LYS A 272 10.95 -10.13 12.40
C LYS A 272 9.59 -10.80 12.48
N ILE A 273 8.90 -10.66 13.62
CA ILE A 273 7.52 -11.11 13.79
C ILE A 273 6.60 -10.39 12.81
N PHE A 274 6.77 -9.07 12.59
CA PHE A 274 6.00 -8.32 11.61
C PHE A 274 6.20 -8.84 10.18
N LEU A 275 7.44 -9.11 9.75
CA LEU A 275 7.72 -9.76 8.46
C LEU A 275 6.99 -11.10 8.34
N TRP A 276 7.13 -11.97 9.33
CA TRP A 276 6.61 -13.34 9.28
C TRP A 276 5.08 -13.43 9.41
N ARG A 277 4.47 -12.61 10.27
CA ARG A 277 3.03 -12.68 10.58
C ARG A 277 2.16 -11.67 9.85
N ALA A 278 2.73 -10.59 9.31
CA ALA A 278 1.96 -9.58 8.58
C ALA A 278 2.35 -9.54 7.10
N LEU A 279 3.63 -9.33 6.76
CA LEU A 279 4.03 -9.14 5.36
C LEU A 279 3.95 -10.42 4.51
N ILE A 280 4.51 -11.54 4.97
CA ILE A 280 4.45 -12.80 4.19
C ILE A 280 2.99 -13.23 3.93
N PRO A 281 2.07 -13.22 4.91
CA PRO A 281 0.67 -13.55 4.67
C PRO A 281 -0.09 -12.61 3.73
N LEU A 282 0.36 -11.36 3.51
CA LEU A 282 -0.26 -10.44 2.55
C LEU A 282 -0.17 -10.92 1.08
N HIS A 283 0.61 -11.96 0.79
CA HIS A 283 0.63 -12.60 -0.53
C HIS A 283 -0.59 -13.50 -0.78
N LYS A 284 -1.36 -13.85 0.28
CA LYS A 284 -2.50 -14.77 0.20
C LYS A 284 -3.73 -14.17 -0.54
N PRO A 285 -4.21 -12.95 -0.26
CA PRO A 285 -5.43 -12.40 -0.83
C PRO A 285 -5.44 -12.35 -2.36
N LYS A 286 -6.62 -12.41 -2.97
CA LYS A 286 -6.79 -12.39 -4.44
C LYS A 286 -6.38 -11.04 -5.05
N SER A 287 -6.64 -9.96 -4.33
CA SER A 287 -6.33 -8.56 -4.70
C SER A 287 -4.85 -8.18 -4.63
N LEU A 288 -3.94 -9.16 -4.54
CA LEU A 288 -2.48 -8.94 -4.43
C LEU A 288 -1.95 -7.95 -5.47
N GLY A 289 -2.45 -8.01 -6.71
CA GLY A 289 -1.98 -7.15 -7.80
C GLY A 289 -2.06 -5.65 -7.51
N ILE A 290 -2.98 -5.21 -6.65
CA ILE A 290 -3.18 -3.79 -6.30
C ILE A 290 -1.99 -3.24 -5.49
N TYR A 291 -1.39 -4.06 -4.63
CA TYR A 291 -0.36 -3.64 -3.66
C TYR A 291 0.94 -4.44 -3.74
N PHE A 292 1.08 -5.30 -4.75
CA PHE A 292 2.21 -6.24 -4.89
C PHE A 292 3.56 -5.51 -4.94
N GLN A 293 3.67 -4.42 -5.70
CA GLN A 293 4.93 -3.67 -5.85
C GLN A 293 5.41 -3.10 -4.50
N GLN A 294 4.49 -2.53 -3.73
CA GLN A 294 4.77 -1.99 -2.40
C GLN A 294 5.14 -3.09 -1.40
N LEU A 295 4.51 -4.27 -1.52
CA LEU A 295 4.82 -5.43 -0.70
C LEU A 295 6.21 -6.00 -1.01
N SER A 296 6.52 -6.24 -2.29
CA SER A 296 7.84 -6.72 -2.74
C SER A 296 8.93 -5.76 -2.25
N TYR A 297 8.73 -4.45 -2.41
CA TYR A 297 9.65 -3.45 -1.87
C TYR A 297 9.88 -3.62 -0.35
N CYS A 298 8.82 -3.79 0.45
CA CYS A 298 8.96 -4.01 1.89
C CYS A 298 9.75 -5.29 2.22
N VAL A 299 9.51 -6.38 1.49
CA VAL A 299 10.20 -7.67 1.66
C VAL A 299 11.69 -7.53 1.33
N THR A 300 12.02 -6.94 0.18
CA THR A 300 13.41 -6.69 -0.24
C THR A 300 14.13 -5.79 0.77
N GLN A 301 13.49 -4.74 1.27
CA GLN A 301 14.09 -3.89 2.33
C GLN A 301 14.39 -4.65 3.62
N PHE A 302 13.59 -5.66 3.99
CA PHE A 302 13.90 -6.53 5.14
C PHE A 302 15.12 -7.42 4.88
N ILE A 303 15.24 -7.96 3.66
CA ILE A 303 16.35 -8.82 3.25
C ILE A 303 17.65 -8.03 3.16
N ASP A 304 17.62 -6.81 2.60
CA ASP A 304 18.77 -5.89 2.56
C ASP A 304 19.32 -5.60 3.97
N LYS A 305 18.43 -5.49 4.97
CA LYS A 305 18.81 -5.24 6.37
C LYS A 305 19.37 -6.48 7.05
N GLU A 306 18.80 -7.65 6.81
CA GLU A 306 19.25 -8.91 7.39
C GLU A 306 19.10 -10.07 6.38
N PRO A 307 20.15 -10.36 5.57
CA PRO A 307 20.07 -11.33 4.46
C PRO A 307 19.68 -12.75 4.87
N LYS A 308 19.86 -13.10 6.16
CA LYS A 308 19.44 -14.39 6.74
C LYS A 308 17.93 -14.62 6.67
N LEU A 309 17.14 -13.55 6.52
CA LEU A 309 15.68 -13.64 6.41
C LEU A 309 15.21 -14.16 5.05
N ALA A 310 16.05 -14.10 3.99
CA ALA A 310 15.68 -14.53 2.64
C ALA A 310 15.15 -15.97 2.58
N SER A 311 15.82 -16.91 3.26
CA SER A 311 15.38 -18.31 3.31
C SER A 311 14.03 -18.49 4.00
N THR A 312 13.72 -17.64 4.98
CA THR A 312 12.42 -17.63 5.67
C THR A 312 11.31 -17.09 4.77
N VAL A 313 11.60 -16.01 4.04
CA VAL A 313 10.67 -15.41 3.07
C VAL A 313 10.35 -16.41 1.96
N ILE A 314 11.36 -17.02 1.31
CA ILE A 314 11.15 -18.00 0.24
C ILE A 314 10.27 -19.16 0.73
N ARG A 315 10.53 -19.72 1.92
CA ARG A 315 9.66 -20.77 2.49
C ARG A 315 8.21 -20.29 2.69
N GLY A 316 8.04 -19.03 3.08
CA GLY A 316 6.73 -18.40 3.21
C GLY A 316 6.00 -18.28 1.87
N LEU A 317 6.68 -17.79 0.83
CA LEU A 317 6.14 -17.69 -0.52
C LEU A 317 5.77 -19.07 -1.09
N LEU A 318 6.65 -20.07 -0.94
CA LEU A 318 6.37 -21.44 -1.36
C LEU A 318 5.17 -22.06 -0.63
N LYS A 319 4.93 -21.69 0.63
CA LYS A 319 3.75 -22.13 1.40
C LYS A 319 2.45 -21.54 0.84
N TYR A 320 2.49 -20.30 0.38
CA TYR A 320 1.32 -19.58 -0.15
C TYR A 320 1.28 -19.55 -1.68
N TRP A 321 1.97 -20.49 -2.33
CA TRP A 321 2.08 -20.52 -3.79
C TRP A 321 0.69 -20.56 -4.46
N PRO A 322 0.38 -19.63 -5.38
CA PRO A 322 -0.89 -19.60 -6.06
C PRO A 322 -0.99 -20.77 -7.04
N VAL A 323 -2.06 -21.59 -6.93
CA VAL A 323 -2.29 -22.73 -7.84
C VAL A 323 -3.46 -22.52 -8.81
N THR A 324 -4.30 -21.51 -8.57
CA THR A 324 -5.49 -21.22 -9.39
C THR A 324 -5.45 -19.87 -10.10
N ASN A 325 -4.39 -19.08 -9.92
CA ASN A 325 -4.28 -17.73 -10.50
C ASN A 325 -2.88 -17.56 -11.11
N SER A 326 -2.80 -17.61 -12.44
CA SER A 326 -1.55 -17.53 -13.19
C SER A 326 -0.88 -16.16 -13.10
N GLN A 327 -1.65 -15.07 -13.04
CA GLN A 327 -1.10 -13.72 -12.87
C GLN A 327 -0.37 -13.58 -11.54
N LYS A 328 -0.97 -14.10 -10.45
CA LYS A 328 -0.29 -14.17 -9.14
C LYS A 328 0.95 -15.06 -9.19
N GLU A 329 0.90 -16.17 -9.92
CA GLU A 329 2.07 -17.04 -10.08
C GLU A 329 3.23 -16.32 -10.77
N VAL A 330 2.95 -15.53 -11.80
CA VAL A 330 3.95 -14.66 -12.47
C VAL A 330 4.49 -13.60 -11.51
N MET A 331 3.65 -12.99 -10.67
CA MET A 331 4.09 -12.05 -9.62
C MET A 331 5.04 -12.72 -8.62
N PHE A 332 4.68 -13.90 -8.11
CA PHE A 332 5.53 -14.66 -7.17
C PHE A 332 6.87 -15.04 -7.79
N LEU A 333 6.89 -15.44 -9.07
CA LEU A 333 8.13 -15.71 -9.78
C LEU A 333 8.99 -14.44 -9.92
N GLY A 334 8.37 -13.27 -10.12
CA GLY A 334 9.09 -12.00 -10.16
C GLY A 334 9.73 -11.63 -8.83
N GLU A 335 8.98 -11.70 -7.73
CA GLU A 335 9.52 -11.43 -6.39
C GLU A 335 10.60 -12.45 -5.99
N LEU A 336 10.42 -13.73 -6.35
CA LEU A 336 11.45 -14.74 -6.12
C LEU A 336 12.75 -14.42 -6.86
N GLU A 337 12.68 -13.92 -8.11
CA GLU A 337 13.87 -13.52 -8.84
C GLU A 337 14.63 -12.41 -8.08
N GLU A 338 13.93 -11.35 -7.66
CA GLU A 338 14.51 -10.24 -6.88
C GLU A 338 15.16 -10.74 -5.57
N ILE A 339 14.49 -11.64 -4.86
CA ILE A 339 15.02 -12.23 -3.62
C ILE A 339 16.27 -13.08 -3.89
N LEU A 340 16.26 -13.87 -4.96
CA LEU A 340 17.38 -14.74 -5.34
C LEU A 340 18.59 -13.95 -5.83
N GLU A 341 18.40 -12.76 -6.38
CA GLU A 341 19.51 -11.88 -6.74
C GLU A 341 20.27 -11.38 -5.50
N ALA A 342 19.57 -11.19 -4.37
CA ALA A 342 20.15 -10.71 -3.12
C ALA A 342 20.55 -11.81 -2.11
N ILE A 343 20.22 -13.08 -2.37
CA ILE A 343 20.43 -14.17 -1.41
C ILE A 343 21.90 -14.58 -1.30
N SER A 344 22.36 -14.87 -0.08
CA SER A 344 23.67 -15.50 0.12
C SER A 344 23.62 -17.00 -0.16
N MET A 345 24.74 -17.58 -0.63
CA MET A 345 24.87 -19.01 -0.92
C MET A 345 24.41 -19.92 0.24
N ALA A 346 24.78 -19.57 1.48
CA ALA A 346 24.44 -20.36 2.66
C ALA A 346 22.93 -20.35 2.96
N GLU A 347 22.22 -19.26 2.68
CA GLU A 347 20.76 -19.20 2.83
C GLU A 347 20.05 -19.90 1.67
N PHE A 348 20.58 -19.78 0.46
CA PHE A 348 20.07 -20.46 -0.73
C PHE A 348 20.08 -21.98 -0.57
N GLN A 349 21.18 -22.56 -0.08
CA GLN A 349 21.31 -24.01 0.14
C GLN A 349 20.22 -24.58 1.06
N LYS A 350 19.66 -23.78 1.97
CA LYS A 350 18.56 -24.21 2.85
C LYS A 350 17.26 -24.43 2.10
N VAL A 351 17.04 -23.73 0.98
CA VAL A 351 15.75 -23.67 0.27
C VAL A 351 15.81 -24.14 -1.18
N MET A 352 17.00 -24.39 -1.74
CA MET A 352 17.18 -24.73 -3.15
C MET A 352 16.33 -25.91 -3.62
N VAL A 353 16.24 -27.00 -2.85
CA VAL A 353 15.47 -28.19 -3.26
C VAL A 353 13.97 -27.90 -3.40
N PRO A 354 13.24 -27.43 -2.35
CA PRO A 354 11.82 -27.13 -2.50
C PRO A 354 11.54 -25.98 -3.48
N LEU A 355 12.45 -25.02 -3.61
CA LEU A 355 12.35 -23.93 -4.58
C LEU A 355 12.40 -24.46 -6.02
N PHE A 356 13.42 -25.25 -6.36
CA PHE A 356 13.59 -25.74 -7.73
C PHE A 356 12.62 -26.85 -8.10
N MET A 357 12.09 -27.59 -7.12
CA MET A 357 10.89 -28.42 -7.33
C MET A 357 9.71 -27.56 -7.79
N ARG A 358 9.48 -26.41 -7.13
CA ARG A 358 8.40 -25.49 -7.53
C ARG A 358 8.64 -24.89 -8.91
N ILE A 359 9.87 -24.43 -9.20
CA ILE A 359 10.25 -23.92 -10.52
C ILE A 359 10.03 -24.99 -11.61
N GLY A 360 10.35 -26.25 -11.33
CA GLY A 360 10.07 -27.36 -12.24
C GLY A 360 8.58 -27.49 -12.60
N TYR A 361 7.69 -27.38 -11.62
CA TYR A 361 6.25 -27.32 -11.89
C TYR A 361 5.85 -26.11 -12.75
N CYS A 362 6.44 -24.94 -12.50
CA CYS A 362 6.16 -23.73 -13.28
C CYS A 362 6.62 -23.87 -14.74
N ILE A 363 7.78 -24.49 -14.97
CA ILE A 363 8.30 -24.77 -16.33
C ILE A 363 7.32 -25.68 -17.10
N ASN A 364 6.72 -26.67 -16.43
CA ASN A 364 5.72 -27.56 -17.04
C ASN A 364 4.28 -26.99 -17.01
N SER A 365 4.09 -25.73 -16.62
CA SER A 365 2.77 -25.11 -16.65
C SER A 365 2.27 -24.97 -18.08
N PHE A 366 1.02 -25.36 -18.35
CA PHE A 366 0.39 -25.13 -19.65
C PHE A 366 0.15 -23.64 -19.94
N HIS A 367 0.22 -22.78 -18.92
CA HIS A 367 0.08 -21.34 -19.07
C HIS A 367 1.42 -20.72 -19.49
N PHE A 368 1.52 -20.30 -20.75
CA PHE A 368 2.79 -19.89 -21.34
C PHE A 368 3.51 -18.79 -20.56
N GLN A 369 2.80 -17.79 -20.00
CA GLN A 369 3.45 -16.70 -19.24
C GLN A 369 4.14 -17.20 -17.96
N VAL A 370 3.62 -18.27 -17.34
CA VAL A 370 4.21 -18.85 -16.13
C VAL A 370 5.47 -19.62 -16.50
N ALA A 371 5.39 -20.47 -17.52
CA ALA A 371 6.54 -21.24 -18.00
C ALA A 371 7.66 -20.33 -18.52
N GLU A 372 7.31 -19.33 -19.33
CA GLU A 372 8.26 -18.32 -19.83
C GLU A 372 8.93 -17.55 -18.67
N ARG A 373 8.15 -17.03 -17.71
CA ARG A 373 8.69 -16.30 -16.56
C ARG A 373 9.64 -17.15 -15.73
N ALA A 374 9.33 -18.43 -15.53
CA ALA A 374 10.19 -19.37 -14.81
C ALA A 374 11.49 -19.67 -15.57
N LEU A 375 11.42 -19.85 -16.90
CA LEU A 375 12.60 -20.09 -17.74
C LEU A 375 13.52 -18.86 -17.83
N PHE A 376 12.99 -17.65 -17.67
CA PHE A 376 13.80 -16.43 -17.63
C PHE A 376 14.72 -16.31 -16.40
N PHE A 377 14.57 -17.16 -15.38
CA PHE A 377 15.52 -17.20 -14.26
C PHE A 377 16.97 -17.46 -14.73
N TRP A 378 17.13 -18.17 -15.85
CA TRP A 378 18.45 -18.43 -16.44
C TRP A 378 19.06 -17.25 -17.20
N ASN A 379 18.32 -16.15 -17.38
CA ASN A 379 18.89 -14.91 -17.92
C ASN A 379 19.57 -14.07 -16.83
N ASN A 380 19.40 -14.43 -15.54
CA ASN A 380 19.98 -13.74 -14.42
C ASN A 380 21.29 -14.41 -13.98
N ASP A 381 22.42 -13.73 -14.19
CA ASP A 381 23.76 -14.26 -13.91
C ASP A 381 23.94 -14.68 -12.44
N GLN A 382 23.31 -13.98 -11.48
CA GLN A 382 23.41 -14.36 -10.07
C GLN A 382 22.69 -15.69 -9.79
N ILE A 383 21.52 -15.88 -10.38
CA ILE A 383 20.77 -17.14 -10.24
C ILE A 383 21.52 -18.28 -10.92
N VAL A 384 22.07 -18.06 -12.12
CA VAL A 384 22.90 -19.05 -12.82
C VAL A 384 24.12 -19.42 -11.97
N ASN A 385 24.76 -18.45 -11.32
CA ASN A 385 25.87 -18.69 -10.41
C ASN A 385 25.49 -19.54 -9.19
N LEU A 386 24.33 -19.27 -8.58
CA LEU A 386 23.79 -20.09 -7.48
C LEU A 386 23.54 -21.54 -7.93
N ILE A 387 23.00 -21.72 -9.14
CA ILE A 387 22.76 -23.03 -9.74
C ILE A 387 24.09 -23.76 -9.99
N ALA A 388 25.08 -23.09 -10.58
CA ALA A 388 26.37 -23.68 -10.94
C ALA A 388 27.13 -24.25 -9.74
N HIS A 389 27.06 -23.58 -8.58
CA HIS A 389 27.67 -24.03 -7.33
C HIS A 389 26.95 -25.19 -6.64
N ASN A 390 25.67 -25.43 -6.97
CA ASN A 390 24.83 -26.46 -6.34
C ASN A 390 24.21 -27.42 -7.38
N ARG A 391 24.86 -27.54 -8.55
CA ARG A 391 24.34 -28.26 -9.70
C ARG A 391 24.10 -29.75 -9.43
N ASP A 392 24.92 -30.37 -8.59
CA ASP A 392 24.80 -31.78 -8.20
C ASP A 392 23.45 -32.09 -7.55
N VAL A 393 22.80 -31.09 -6.94
CA VAL A 393 21.48 -31.23 -6.33
C VAL A 393 20.38 -30.66 -7.22
N ILE A 394 20.62 -29.51 -7.87
CA ILE A 394 19.59 -28.80 -8.62
C ILE A 394 19.30 -29.46 -9.98
N LEU A 395 20.35 -29.90 -10.69
CA LEU A 395 20.19 -30.46 -12.03
C LEU A 395 19.32 -31.73 -12.03
N PRO A 396 19.53 -32.73 -11.15
CA PRO A 396 18.66 -33.91 -11.09
C PRO A 396 17.20 -33.57 -10.79
N VAL A 397 16.96 -32.51 -9.98
CA VAL A 397 15.60 -32.07 -9.63
C VAL A 397 14.87 -31.42 -10.81
N LEU A 398 15.58 -30.61 -11.59
CA LEU A 398 15.00 -29.88 -12.72
C LEU A 398 14.94 -30.70 -14.02
N PHE A 399 15.86 -31.64 -14.20
CA PHE A 399 16.02 -32.36 -15.46
C PHE A 399 14.72 -32.99 -15.98
N PRO A 400 13.92 -33.71 -15.16
CA PRO A 400 12.66 -34.29 -15.62
C PRO A 400 11.67 -33.24 -16.13
N ALA A 401 11.63 -32.05 -15.52
CA ALA A 401 10.73 -30.99 -15.93
C ALA A 401 11.14 -30.40 -17.28
N LEU A 402 12.44 -30.14 -17.48
CA LEU A 402 12.98 -29.64 -18.75
C LEU A 402 12.82 -30.66 -19.89
N GLU A 403 12.98 -31.95 -19.62
CA GLU A 403 12.81 -33.01 -20.62
C GLU A 403 11.36 -33.09 -21.08
N LYS A 404 10.40 -33.21 -20.15
CA LYS A 404 8.96 -33.23 -20.47
C LYS A 404 8.51 -32.00 -21.22
N ASN A 405 8.99 -30.81 -20.81
CA ASN A 405 8.61 -29.56 -21.44
C ASN A 405 9.08 -29.49 -22.89
N ALA A 406 10.34 -29.85 -23.14
CA ALA A 406 10.94 -29.83 -24.48
C ALA A 406 10.24 -30.77 -25.47
N GLN A 407 9.61 -31.84 -24.98
CA GLN A 407 8.91 -32.82 -25.83
C GLN A 407 7.46 -32.43 -26.14
N SER A 408 6.80 -31.69 -25.25
CA SER A 408 5.32 -31.63 -25.25
C SER A 408 4.70 -30.25 -25.06
N HIS A 409 5.48 -29.20 -24.78
CA HIS A 409 4.91 -27.87 -24.59
C HIS A 409 4.34 -27.30 -25.90
N TRP A 410 3.10 -26.83 -25.88
CA TRP A 410 2.39 -26.39 -27.09
C TRP A 410 2.92 -25.06 -27.66
N ASN A 411 3.47 -24.19 -26.81
CA ASN A 411 3.98 -22.87 -27.21
C ASN A 411 5.45 -22.96 -27.67
N HIS A 412 5.72 -22.52 -28.90
CA HIS A 412 7.05 -22.61 -29.51
C HIS A 412 8.11 -21.72 -28.83
N SER A 413 7.76 -20.53 -28.32
CA SER A 413 8.69 -19.66 -27.60
C SER A 413 9.18 -20.32 -26.31
N VAL A 414 8.27 -20.92 -25.56
CA VAL A 414 8.59 -21.67 -24.33
C VAL A 414 9.48 -22.89 -24.64
N LEU A 415 9.21 -23.60 -25.74
CA LEU A 415 10.09 -24.69 -26.20
C LEU A 415 11.51 -24.20 -26.47
N ASN A 416 11.67 -23.10 -27.22
CA ASN A 416 12.98 -22.52 -27.53
C ASN A 416 13.73 -22.09 -26.26
N LEU A 417 13.04 -21.45 -25.31
CA LEU A 417 13.61 -21.12 -24.00
C LEU A 417 14.05 -22.37 -23.23
N THR A 418 13.23 -23.42 -23.24
CA THR A 418 13.56 -24.70 -22.59
C THR A 418 14.82 -25.32 -23.20
N LEU A 419 14.92 -25.35 -24.54
CA LEU A 419 16.09 -25.88 -25.23
C LEU A 419 17.35 -25.06 -24.93
N ASN A 420 17.24 -23.73 -24.85
CA ASN A 420 18.34 -22.86 -24.44
C ASN A 420 18.80 -23.17 -23.01
N VAL A 421 17.86 -23.31 -22.06
CA VAL A 421 18.17 -23.68 -20.67
C VAL A 421 18.84 -25.04 -20.59
N ARG A 422 18.33 -26.03 -21.33
CA ARG A 422 18.93 -27.37 -21.41
C ARG A 422 20.37 -27.31 -21.94
N LYS A 423 20.60 -26.54 -23.00
CA LYS A 423 21.93 -26.34 -23.57
C LYS A 423 22.88 -25.72 -22.55
N MET A 424 22.45 -24.66 -21.84
CA MET A 424 23.27 -24.03 -20.78
C MET A 424 23.63 -25.01 -19.67
N LEU A 425 22.69 -25.85 -19.23
CA LEU A 425 22.94 -26.85 -18.19
C LEU A 425 23.88 -27.98 -18.67
N MET A 426 23.78 -28.37 -19.94
CA MET A 426 24.71 -29.33 -20.56
C MET A 426 26.12 -28.77 -20.68
N GLU A 427 26.26 -27.51 -21.10
CA GLU A 427 27.56 -26.81 -21.17
C GLU A 427 28.19 -26.61 -19.79
N MET A 428 27.37 -26.50 -18.75
CA MET A 428 27.82 -26.33 -17.36
C MET A 428 28.41 -27.62 -16.77
N ASP A 429 27.79 -28.78 -17.01
CA ASP A 429 28.30 -30.09 -16.58
C ASP A 429 27.74 -31.23 -17.44
N GLU A 430 28.46 -31.57 -18.51
CA GLU A 430 28.03 -32.58 -19.47
C GLU A 430 27.89 -33.97 -18.84
N VAL A 431 28.81 -34.34 -17.94
CA VAL A 431 28.83 -35.67 -17.31
C VAL A 431 27.60 -35.83 -16.42
N LEU A 432 27.31 -34.84 -15.57
CA LEU A 432 26.13 -34.88 -14.72
C LEU A 432 24.84 -34.83 -15.55
N PHE A 433 24.80 -34.03 -16.62
CA PHE A 433 23.65 -33.95 -17.51
C PHE A 433 23.32 -35.29 -18.17
N LEU A 434 24.33 -35.99 -18.71
CA LEU A 434 24.17 -37.31 -19.31
C LEU A 434 23.74 -38.37 -18.28
N ALA A 435 24.28 -38.29 -17.05
CA ALA A 435 23.85 -39.17 -15.96
C ALA A 435 22.36 -38.96 -15.60
N CYS A 436 21.91 -37.70 -15.51
CA CYS A 436 20.49 -37.37 -15.27
C CYS A 436 19.60 -37.88 -16.42
N GLN A 437 20.07 -37.77 -17.67
CA GLN A 437 19.34 -38.30 -18.83
C GLN A 437 19.18 -39.82 -18.78
N ALA A 438 20.23 -40.55 -18.41
CA ALA A 438 20.16 -42.01 -18.26
C ALA A 438 19.17 -42.41 -17.15
N HIS A 439 19.25 -41.76 -15.98
CA HIS A 439 18.35 -41.99 -14.86
C HIS A 439 16.88 -41.71 -15.23
N PHE A 440 16.62 -40.59 -15.91
CA PHE A 440 15.27 -40.24 -16.34
C PHE A 440 14.66 -41.29 -17.28
N ARG A 441 15.44 -41.81 -18.24
CA ARG A 441 14.97 -42.89 -19.14
C ARG A 441 14.64 -44.18 -18.38
N GLU A 442 15.43 -44.51 -17.35
CA GLU A 442 15.16 -45.65 -16.49
C GLU A 442 13.87 -45.47 -15.70
N GLU A 443 13.66 -44.29 -15.10
CA GLU A 443 12.41 -43.95 -14.40
C GLU A 443 11.19 -44.00 -15.33
N GLU A 444 11.29 -43.46 -16.55
CA GLU A 444 10.19 -43.54 -17.54
C GLU A 444 9.85 -44.97 -17.93
N ALA A 445 10.86 -45.83 -18.11
CA ALA A 445 10.65 -47.25 -18.40
C ALA A 445 9.96 -47.96 -17.22
N GLN A 446 10.36 -47.65 -15.98
CA GLN A 446 9.72 -48.20 -14.77
C GLN A 446 8.27 -47.72 -14.62
N ILE A 447 7.99 -46.44 -14.88
CA ILE A 447 6.64 -45.88 -14.84
C ILE A 447 5.76 -46.55 -15.90
N THR A 448 6.26 -46.67 -17.13
CA THR A 448 5.55 -47.32 -18.24
C THR A 448 5.23 -48.78 -17.92
N PHE A 449 6.20 -49.51 -17.37
CA PHE A 449 6.00 -50.89 -16.91
C PHE A 449 4.95 -50.98 -15.79
N ALA A 450 4.96 -50.06 -14.83
CA ALA A 450 3.98 -50.02 -13.75
C ALA A 450 2.55 -49.69 -14.25
N VAL A 451 2.43 -48.80 -15.23
CA VAL A 451 1.14 -48.48 -15.89
C VAL A 451 0.61 -49.70 -16.63
N GLU A 452 1.45 -50.41 -17.38
CA GLU A 452 1.05 -51.61 -18.10
C GLU A 452 0.61 -52.73 -17.15
N LYS A 453 1.37 -52.96 -16.07
CA LYS A 453 0.98 -53.92 -15.02
C LYS A 453 -0.36 -53.57 -14.37
N ARG A 454 -0.60 -52.27 -14.13
CA ARG A 454 -1.89 -51.79 -13.60
C ARG A 454 -3.02 -52.02 -14.59
N LYS A 455 -2.80 -51.75 -15.88
CA LYS A 455 -3.77 -51.98 -16.94
C LYS A 455 -4.15 -53.46 -17.04
N GLN A 456 -3.17 -54.35 -17.06
CA GLN A 456 -3.41 -55.80 -17.06
C GLN A 456 -4.20 -56.26 -15.82
N ALA A 457 -3.89 -55.73 -14.64
CA ALA A 457 -4.65 -56.04 -13.43
C ALA A 457 -6.12 -55.60 -13.52
N TRP A 458 -6.40 -54.42 -14.11
CA TRP A 458 -7.75 -53.96 -14.36
C TRP A 458 -8.48 -54.81 -15.40
N GLU A 459 -7.82 -55.20 -16.49
CA GLU A 459 -8.38 -56.09 -17.50
C GLU A 459 -8.73 -57.47 -16.91
N CYS A 460 -7.85 -58.03 -16.07
CA CYS A 460 -8.15 -59.27 -15.34
C CYS A 460 -9.38 -59.11 -14.42
N LEU A 461 -9.51 -57.99 -13.73
CA LEU A 461 -10.65 -57.69 -12.87
C LEU A 461 -11.96 -57.59 -13.68
N GLU A 462 -11.93 -56.89 -14.81
CA GLU A 462 -13.09 -56.72 -15.71
C GLU A 462 -13.52 -58.04 -16.34
N ASN A 463 -12.56 -58.86 -16.76
CA ASN A 463 -12.82 -60.22 -17.25
C ASN A 463 -13.42 -61.12 -16.15
N ALA A 464 -12.90 -61.05 -14.91
CA ALA A 464 -13.47 -61.81 -13.80
C ALA A 464 -14.89 -61.34 -13.42
N ALA A 465 -15.15 -60.03 -13.50
CA ALA A 465 -16.47 -59.45 -13.22
C ALA A 465 -17.50 -59.78 -14.32
N SER A 466 -17.09 -59.82 -15.58
CA SER A 466 -17.98 -60.20 -16.71
C SER A 466 -18.28 -61.69 -16.79
N LEU A 467 -17.43 -62.54 -16.21
CA LEU A 467 -17.63 -63.99 -16.09
C LEU A 467 -18.50 -64.40 -14.90
N GLN A 468 -18.84 -63.49 -13.98
CA GLN A 468 -19.88 -63.73 -12.97
C GLN A 468 -21.25 -63.69 -13.66
N PRO A 469 -22.00 -64.81 -13.73
CA PRO A 469 -23.34 -64.76 -14.27
C PRO A 469 -24.20 -63.90 -13.34
N ILE A 470 -25.07 -63.07 -13.93
CA ILE A 470 -26.27 -62.56 -13.27
C ILE A 470 -27.14 -63.78 -12.93
N THR A 471 -26.75 -64.54 -11.92
CA THR A 471 -27.62 -65.45 -11.18
C THR A 471 -28.30 -64.54 -10.16
N GLY A 472 -29.48 -63.99 -10.45
CA GLY A 472 -30.68 -64.78 -10.60
C GLY A 472 -31.04 -65.32 -9.22
N ASN A 473 -31.78 -64.53 -8.43
CA ASN A 473 -32.51 -64.94 -7.22
C ASN A 473 -31.83 -66.00 -6.33
N THR A 474 -30.83 -65.62 -5.53
CA THR A 474 -30.59 -66.39 -4.30
C THR A 474 -31.53 -65.85 -3.24
N ALA A 475 -32.70 -66.50 -3.09
CA ALA A 475 -33.60 -66.27 -1.97
C ALA A 475 -32.84 -66.57 -0.68
N VAL A 476 -32.53 -65.53 0.09
CA VAL A 476 -32.08 -65.68 1.48
C VAL A 476 -33.33 -66.05 2.28
N LEU A 477 -33.49 -67.35 2.57
CA LEU A 477 -34.45 -67.83 3.56
C LEU A 477 -34.03 -67.26 4.92
N VAL A 478 -34.72 -66.20 5.35
CA VAL A 478 -34.73 -65.77 6.75
C VAL A 478 -35.70 -66.71 7.47
N THR A 479 -35.17 -67.62 8.28
CA THR A 479 -35.97 -68.42 9.23
C THR A 479 -36.48 -67.52 10.37
N PRO A 480 -37.74 -67.71 10.81
CA PRO A 480 -38.45 -66.82 11.74
C PRO A 480 -37.88 -66.79 13.16
#